data_AF-A0AAW0W7R9-F1
#
_entry.id   AF-A0AAW0W7R9-F1
#
_cell.length_a   1.000
_cell.length_b   1.000
_cell.length_c   1.000
_cell.angle_alpha   90.00
_cell.angle_beta   90.00
_cell.angle_gamma   90.00
#
_symmetry.space_group_name_H-M   'P 1'
#
loop_
_entity.id
_entity.type
_entity.pdbx_description
1 polymer ?
#
loop_
_entity_poly.entity_id
_entity_poly.type
_entity_poly.pdbx_seq_one_letter_code
_entity_poly.pdbx_strand_id
1 'polypeptide(L)'
;MCVHLGLHLGTGGQMQELRRVRSGIQGENDNLVKMHDILDAQWLYDNHNDERYLRRVIKPLESILIGHKRIIMKDSAVNAVCYGAKIMLPGVLRYENGIELNEEIVVSTTKGEAICIALALMTTSTMSSCDHGVVAKIKRVIMERDTYPRKWGLGPKASMKKTMIKDGTLDKYGKPNENTPADWLHSYVDYNAKNGKQDSDQRGQPAGVKVEPGASSKKAQAE
;
A
#
# COMPACT_ATOMS: atom_id res chain seq x y z
N MET A 1 -37.09 16.56 -5.20
CA MET A 1 -36.97 16.98 -6.62
C MET A 1 -38.34 17.06 -7.30
N CYS A 2 -39.11 15.97 -7.44
CA CYS A 2 -40.41 15.98 -8.12
C CYS A 2 -41.43 16.98 -7.52
N VAL A 3 -41.47 17.08 -6.18
CA VAL A 3 -42.30 18.07 -5.49
C VAL A 3 -41.84 19.50 -5.79
N HIS A 4 -40.53 19.76 -5.82
CA HIS A 4 -39.99 21.08 -6.13
C HIS A 4 -40.29 21.49 -7.57
N LEU A 5 -40.24 20.54 -8.50
CA LEU A 5 -40.63 20.75 -9.90
C LEU A 5 -42.13 21.12 -9.99
N GLY A 6 -42.99 20.42 -9.25
CA GLY A 6 -44.42 20.73 -9.16
C GLY A 6 -44.74 22.08 -8.53
N LEU A 7 -43.94 22.52 -7.54
CA LEU A 7 -44.04 23.86 -6.97
C LEU A 7 -43.60 24.94 -7.97
N HIS A 8 -42.55 24.69 -8.76
CA HIS A 8 -42.08 25.62 -9.78
C HIS A 8 -43.10 25.81 -10.92
N LEU A 9 -43.79 24.74 -11.31
CA LEU A 9 -44.84 24.75 -12.33
C LEU A 9 -46.19 25.29 -11.80
N GLY A 10 -46.34 25.50 -10.49
CA GLY A 10 -47.56 26.01 -9.87
C GLY A 10 -48.76 25.03 -9.81
N THR A 11 -48.64 23.85 -10.43
CA THR A 11 -49.71 22.83 -10.50
C THR A 11 -49.61 21.76 -9.40
N GLY A 12 -48.54 21.78 -8.60
CA GLY A 12 -48.21 20.68 -7.69
C GLY A 12 -47.67 19.46 -8.44
N GLY A 13 -46.95 18.58 -7.74
CA GLY A 13 -46.35 17.39 -8.36
C GLY A 13 -45.93 16.35 -7.32
N GLN A 14 -46.15 15.08 -7.64
CA GLN A 14 -45.76 13.93 -6.81
C GLN A 14 -45.04 12.89 -7.65
N MET A 15 -44.19 12.07 -7.02
CA MET A 15 -43.45 11.02 -7.70
C MET A 15 -44.37 9.80 -7.90
N GLN A 16 -44.67 9.48 -9.16
CA GLN A 16 -45.53 8.34 -9.49
C GLN A 16 -44.74 7.03 -9.47
N GLU A 17 -43.64 6.96 -10.21
CA GLU A 17 -42.79 5.78 -10.29
C GLU A 17 -41.31 6.19 -10.30
N LEU A 18 -40.45 5.30 -9.79
CA LEU A 18 -39.02 5.50 -9.79
C LEU A 18 -38.32 4.17 -10.05
N ARG A 19 -37.49 4.14 -11.09
CA ARG A 19 -36.60 3.03 -11.41
C ARG A 19 -35.16 3.52 -11.38
N ARG A 20 -34.32 2.84 -10.58
CA ARG A 20 -32.88 3.13 -10.53
C ARG A 20 -32.16 2.41 -11.67
N VAL A 21 -31.69 3.16 -12.66
CA VAL A 21 -30.96 2.62 -13.84
C VAL A 21 -29.47 2.37 -13.58
N ARG A 22 -28.90 2.97 -12.53
CA ARG A 22 -27.47 2.85 -12.18
C ARG A 22 -27.24 2.97 -10.68
N SER A 23 -26.29 2.19 -10.17
CA SER A 23 -25.82 2.28 -8.78
C SER A 23 -24.29 2.18 -8.77
N GLY A 24 -23.62 3.29 -8.45
CA GLY A 24 -22.17 3.39 -8.55
C GLY A 24 -21.70 3.14 -9.98
N ILE A 25 -20.81 2.16 -10.16
CA ILE A 25 -20.26 1.78 -11.47
C ILE A 25 -21.13 0.77 -12.23
N GLN A 26 -22.12 0.13 -11.59
CA GLN A 26 -22.97 -0.89 -12.23
C GLN A 26 -24.26 -0.27 -12.79
N GLY A 27 -24.49 -0.43 -14.09
CA GLY A 27 -25.73 -0.03 -14.78
C GLY A 27 -26.65 -1.22 -15.08
N GLU A 28 -27.85 -0.93 -15.61
CA GLU A 28 -28.81 -1.97 -16.00
C GLU A 28 -28.35 -2.83 -17.19
N ASN A 29 -27.43 -2.33 -18.01
CA ASN A 29 -26.83 -3.07 -19.12
C ASN A 29 -25.71 -4.04 -18.64
N ASP A 30 -25.22 -3.86 -17.41
CA ASP A 30 -24.10 -4.63 -16.88
C ASP A 30 -24.61 -5.90 -16.20
N ASN A 31 -25.12 -6.87 -16.97
CA ASN A 31 -25.56 -8.18 -16.47
C ASN A 31 -26.54 -8.08 -15.28
N LEU A 32 -27.66 -7.37 -15.48
CA LEU A 32 -28.75 -7.27 -14.51
C LEU A 32 -29.50 -8.61 -14.43
N VAL A 33 -29.62 -9.15 -13.23
CA VAL A 33 -30.23 -10.46 -12.96
C VAL A 33 -31.53 -10.31 -12.18
N LYS A 34 -32.52 -11.16 -12.43
CA LYS A 34 -33.80 -11.20 -11.71
C LYS A 34 -33.76 -12.21 -10.57
N MET A 35 -34.70 -12.10 -9.63
CA MET A 35 -34.81 -13.06 -8.52
C MET A 35 -35.06 -14.50 -8.98
N HIS A 36 -35.77 -14.68 -10.10
CA HIS A 36 -36.01 -16.00 -10.69
C HIS A 36 -34.71 -16.66 -11.16
N ASP A 37 -33.84 -15.89 -11.81
CA ASP A 37 -32.56 -16.40 -12.30
C ASP A 37 -31.65 -16.88 -11.13
N ILE A 38 -31.73 -16.22 -9.97
CA ILE A 38 -31.00 -16.62 -8.76
C ILE A 38 -31.54 -17.96 -8.22
N LEU A 39 -32.86 -18.12 -8.18
CA LEU A 39 -33.51 -19.35 -7.75
C LEU A 39 -33.12 -20.53 -8.64
N ASP A 40 -33.19 -20.31 -9.96
CA ASP A 40 -32.85 -21.33 -10.96
C ASP A 40 -31.36 -21.69 -10.90
N ALA A 41 -30.48 -20.70 -10.70
CA ALA A 41 -29.05 -20.92 -10.53
C ALA A 41 -28.72 -21.76 -9.29
N GLN A 42 -29.40 -21.50 -8.18
CA GLN A 42 -29.23 -22.29 -6.96
C GLN A 42 -29.73 -23.74 -7.16
N TRP A 43 -30.92 -23.90 -7.76
CA TRP A 43 -31.50 -25.22 -8.00
C TRP A 43 -30.62 -26.08 -8.93
N LEU A 44 -30.05 -25.50 -9.99
CA LEU A 44 -29.12 -26.20 -10.90
C LEU A 44 -27.85 -26.65 -10.19
N TYR A 45 -27.31 -25.82 -9.30
CA TYR A 45 -26.15 -26.19 -8.50
C TYR A 45 -26.48 -27.36 -7.56
N ASP A 46 -27.62 -27.33 -6.87
CA ASP A 46 -27.97 -28.36 -5.89
C ASP A 46 -28.30 -29.73 -6.52
N ASN A 47 -28.94 -29.74 -7.71
CA ASN A 47 -29.39 -30.99 -8.35
C ASN A 47 -28.39 -31.58 -9.35
N HIS A 48 -27.66 -30.71 -10.06
CA HIS A 48 -26.78 -31.13 -11.15
C HIS A 48 -25.30 -30.82 -10.89
N ASN A 49 -24.98 -30.16 -9.77
CA ASN A 49 -23.63 -29.71 -9.41
C ASN A 49 -22.98 -28.84 -10.51
N ASP A 50 -23.80 -28.13 -11.30
CA ASP A 50 -23.32 -27.23 -12.34
C ASP A 50 -23.22 -25.79 -11.80
N GLU A 51 -21.98 -25.33 -11.60
CA GLU A 51 -21.68 -23.98 -11.08
C GLU A 51 -21.75 -22.87 -12.13
N ARG A 52 -21.86 -23.20 -13.43
CA ARG A 52 -21.72 -22.20 -14.50
C ARG A 52 -22.73 -21.08 -14.40
N TYR A 53 -23.98 -21.43 -14.08
CA TYR A 53 -25.05 -20.44 -13.98
C TYR A 53 -24.88 -19.56 -12.74
N LEU A 54 -24.51 -20.16 -11.60
CA LEU A 54 -24.26 -19.45 -10.35
C LEU A 54 -23.09 -18.46 -10.48
N ARG A 55 -21.98 -18.87 -11.11
CA ARG A 55 -20.81 -18.01 -11.38
C ARG A 55 -21.11 -16.86 -12.36
N ARG A 56 -22.16 -16.97 -13.18
CA ARG A 56 -22.62 -15.88 -14.05
C ARG A 56 -23.46 -14.86 -13.29
N VAL A 57 -24.26 -15.32 -12.34
CA VAL A 57 -25.15 -14.48 -11.52
C VAL A 57 -24.35 -13.70 -10.48
N ILE A 58 -23.39 -14.34 -9.81
CA ILE A 58 -22.58 -13.73 -8.76
C ILE A 58 -21.32 -13.10 -9.37
N LYS A 59 -21.24 -11.77 -9.33
CA LYS A 59 -20.03 -11.05 -9.74
C LYS A 59 -18.99 -10.98 -8.60
N PRO A 60 -17.69 -11.02 -8.93
CA PRO A 60 -16.64 -10.79 -7.95
C PRO A 60 -16.67 -9.33 -7.46
N LEU A 61 -16.30 -9.12 -6.19
CA LEU A 61 -16.36 -7.81 -5.52
C LEU A 61 -15.45 -6.77 -6.19
N GLU A 62 -14.39 -7.23 -6.85
CA GLU A 62 -13.44 -6.45 -7.65
C GLU A 62 -14.16 -5.63 -8.72
N SER A 63 -15.31 -6.11 -9.21
CA SER A 63 -16.12 -5.41 -10.21
C SER A 63 -16.51 -4.01 -9.73
N ILE A 64 -16.76 -3.81 -8.43
CA ILE A 64 -17.17 -2.51 -7.86
C ILE A 64 -15.99 -1.53 -7.77
N LEU A 65 -14.76 -2.06 -7.76
CA LEU A 65 -13.54 -1.30 -7.49
C LEU A 65 -12.84 -0.80 -8.76
N ILE A 66 -13.41 -1.02 -9.94
CA ILE A 66 -12.81 -0.65 -11.23
C ILE A 66 -12.53 0.86 -11.35
N GLY A 67 -13.34 1.70 -10.69
CA GLY A 67 -13.20 3.16 -10.77
C GLY A 67 -12.02 3.75 -9.98
N HIS A 68 -11.36 2.98 -9.11
CA HIS A 68 -10.25 3.46 -8.29
C HIS A 68 -8.90 3.13 -8.92
N LYS A 69 -7.92 4.01 -8.71
CA LYS A 69 -6.53 3.77 -9.13
C LYS A 69 -5.93 2.60 -8.35
N ARG A 70 -5.11 1.79 -9.02
CA ARG A 70 -4.58 0.54 -8.48
C ARG A 70 -3.10 0.62 -8.10
N ILE A 71 -2.77 -0.01 -6.96
CA ILE A 71 -1.40 -0.33 -6.57
C ILE A 71 -1.28 -1.85 -6.44
N ILE A 72 -0.37 -2.44 -7.22
CA ILE A 72 -0.09 -3.87 -7.19
C ILE A 72 1.01 -4.14 -6.17
N MET A 73 0.72 -5.02 -5.21
CA MET A 73 1.66 -5.40 -4.16
C MET A 73 2.35 -6.73 -4.41
N LYS A 74 3.52 -6.90 -3.81
CA LYS A 74 4.24 -8.19 -3.75
C LYS A 74 3.47 -9.16 -2.86
N ASP A 75 3.36 -10.41 -3.30
CA ASP A 75 2.71 -11.51 -2.57
C ASP A 75 3.23 -11.69 -1.13
N SER A 76 4.52 -11.38 -0.88
CA SER A 76 5.12 -11.44 0.45
C SER A 76 4.59 -10.41 1.44
N ALA A 77 4.03 -9.30 0.95
CA ALA A 77 3.53 -8.20 1.75
C ALA A 77 2.01 -8.25 1.93
N VAL A 78 1.29 -9.06 1.14
CA VAL A 78 -0.19 -9.15 1.15
C VAL A 78 -0.71 -9.50 2.54
N ASN A 79 -0.21 -10.57 3.16
CA ASN A 79 -0.74 -10.99 4.45
C ASN A 79 -0.49 -9.93 5.54
N ALA A 80 0.65 -9.22 5.51
CA ALA A 80 0.91 -8.12 6.45
C ALA A 80 -0.15 -7.01 6.35
N VAL A 81 -0.58 -6.68 5.13
CA VAL A 81 -1.65 -5.71 4.87
C VAL A 81 -3.01 -6.23 5.37
N CYS A 82 -3.30 -7.52 5.25
CA CYS A 82 -4.51 -8.12 5.82
C CYS A 82 -4.59 -8.00 7.36
N TYR A 83 -3.44 -7.94 8.04
CA TYR A 83 -3.36 -7.64 9.48
C TYR A 83 -3.42 -6.14 9.81
N GLY A 84 -3.47 -5.27 8.80
CA GLY A 84 -3.52 -3.82 9.00
C GLY A 84 -2.15 -3.13 9.04
N ALA A 85 -1.08 -3.79 8.59
CA ALA A 85 0.22 -3.13 8.47
C ALA A 85 0.18 -2.01 7.42
N LYS A 86 0.90 -0.91 7.66
CA LYS A 86 1.02 0.18 6.69
C LYS A 86 1.68 -0.32 5.40
N ILE A 87 1.25 0.23 4.26
CA ILE A 87 1.79 -0.15 2.95
C ILE A 87 3.09 0.62 2.74
N MET A 88 4.20 -0.11 2.77
CA MET A 88 5.53 0.45 2.58
C MET A 88 5.97 0.30 1.12
N LEU A 89 6.80 1.24 0.64
CA LEU A 89 7.30 1.25 -0.73
C LEU A 89 7.97 -0.05 -1.18
N PRO A 90 8.79 -0.76 -0.36
CA PRO A 90 9.38 -2.04 -0.75
C PRO A 90 8.37 -3.15 -1.05
N GLY A 91 7.13 -3.02 -0.54
CA GLY A 91 6.03 -3.95 -0.74
C GLY A 91 5.23 -3.69 -2.02
N VAL A 92 5.44 -2.55 -2.68
CA VAL A 92 4.80 -2.21 -3.95
C VAL A 92 5.60 -2.80 -5.11
N LEU A 93 4.88 -3.36 -6.09
CA LEU A 93 5.45 -3.89 -7.32
C LEU A 93 5.20 -2.96 -8.50
N ARG A 94 3.96 -2.46 -8.63
CA ARG A 94 3.54 -1.52 -9.68
C ARG A 94 2.49 -0.57 -9.11
N TYR A 95 2.40 0.61 -9.68
CA TYR A 95 1.41 1.62 -9.33
C TYR A 95 0.89 2.27 -10.61
N GLU A 96 -0.34 2.76 -10.55
CA GLU A 96 -0.97 3.50 -11.64
C GLU A 96 -0.47 4.96 -11.69
N ASN A 97 -0.58 5.58 -12.87
CA ASN A 97 -0.16 6.95 -13.06
C ASN A 97 -1.19 7.94 -12.51
N GLY A 98 -0.70 9.11 -12.09
CA GLY A 98 -1.53 10.23 -11.65
C GLY A 98 -2.18 10.02 -10.28
N ILE A 99 -1.63 9.18 -9.41
CA ILE A 99 -2.06 9.06 -8.02
C ILE A 99 -1.70 10.36 -7.30
N GLU A 100 -2.73 11.02 -6.75
CA GLU A 100 -2.58 12.25 -5.97
C GLU A 100 -2.58 11.97 -4.46
N LEU A 101 -2.11 12.96 -3.69
CA LEU A 101 -2.09 12.86 -2.23
C LEU A 101 -3.52 12.78 -1.67
N ASN A 102 -3.74 11.88 -0.72
CA ASN A 102 -5.02 11.59 -0.06
C ASN A 102 -6.12 11.05 -0.99
N GLU A 103 -5.78 10.63 -2.20
CA GLU A 103 -6.73 9.97 -3.09
C GLU A 103 -7.07 8.54 -2.61
N GLU A 104 -8.31 8.10 -2.86
CA GLU A 104 -8.74 6.73 -2.59
C GLU A 104 -8.25 5.77 -3.68
N ILE A 105 -7.43 4.82 -3.25
CA ILE A 105 -6.80 3.82 -4.10
C ILE A 105 -7.19 2.41 -3.67
N VAL A 106 -7.13 1.49 -4.63
CA VAL A 106 -7.32 0.05 -4.40
C VAL A 106 -5.97 -0.64 -4.48
N VAL A 107 -5.72 -1.48 -3.50
CA VAL A 107 -4.48 -2.24 -3.39
C VAL A 107 -4.80 -3.66 -3.81
N SER A 108 -4.13 -4.16 -4.84
CA SER A 108 -4.41 -5.45 -5.45
C SER A 108 -3.20 -6.38 -5.44
N THR A 109 -3.45 -7.68 -5.53
CA THR A 109 -2.41 -8.67 -5.78
C THR A 109 -2.01 -8.68 -7.27
N THR A 110 -0.97 -9.42 -7.61
CA THR A 110 -0.57 -9.69 -8.99
C THR A 110 -1.64 -10.47 -9.78
N LYS A 111 -2.53 -11.18 -9.08
CA LYS A 111 -3.66 -11.93 -9.65
C LYS A 111 -4.89 -11.05 -9.90
N GLY A 112 -4.88 -9.80 -9.43
CA GLY A 112 -6.01 -8.89 -9.54
C GLY A 112 -7.04 -9.00 -8.41
N GLU A 113 -6.74 -9.72 -7.33
CA GLU A 113 -7.60 -9.79 -6.14
C GLU A 113 -7.49 -8.47 -5.36
N ALA A 114 -8.61 -7.95 -4.87
CA ALA A 114 -8.60 -6.73 -4.05
C ALA A 114 -8.22 -7.03 -2.60
N ILE A 115 -7.09 -6.48 -2.14
CA ILE A 115 -6.58 -6.67 -0.78
C ILE A 115 -7.29 -5.70 0.17
N CYS A 116 -7.19 -4.40 -0.13
CA CYS A 116 -7.76 -3.34 0.69
C CYS A 116 -8.00 -2.05 -0.10
N ILE A 117 -8.82 -1.18 0.47
CA ILE A 117 -8.97 0.22 0.06
C ILE A 117 -8.09 1.04 0.99
N ALA A 118 -7.30 1.94 0.41
CA ALA A 118 -6.35 2.77 1.12
C ALA A 118 -6.40 4.22 0.63
N LEU A 119 -5.88 5.12 1.46
CA LEU A 119 -5.64 6.51 1.10
C LEU A 119 -4.16 6.69 0.78
N ALA A 120 -3.86 7.23 -0.39
CA ALA A 120 -2.49 7.49 -0.83
C ALA A 120 -1.85 8.58 0.04
N LEU A 121 -0.64 8.33 0.55
CA LEU A 121 0.19 9.30 1.28
C LEU A 121 1.37 9.81 0.44
N MET A 122 1.53 9.27 -0.76
CA MET A 122 2.57 9.61 -1.73
C MET A 122 1.93 9.79 -3.10
N THR A 123 2.40 10.78 -3.85
CA THR A 123 2.05 10.95 -5.26
C THR A 123 2.88 10.01 -6.14
N THR A 124 2.44 9.75 -7.38
CA THR A 124 3.18 8.92 -8.34
C THR A 124 4.64 9.36 -8.52
N SER A 125 4.92 10.66 -8.57
CA SER A 125 6.28 11.19 -8.70
C SER A 125 7.14 10.86 -7.47
N THR A 126 6.61 11.08 -6.27
CA THR A 126 7.32 10.75 -5.03
C THR A 126 7.54 9.25 -4.85
N MET A 127 6.59 8.41 -5.29
CA MET A 127 6.76 6.96 -5.31
C MET A 127 7.88 6.49 -6.24
N SER A 128 8.19 7.27 -7.29
CA SER A 128 9.29 6.96 -8.21
C SER A 128 10.64 7.46 -7.72
N SER A 129 10.69 8.54 -6.93
CA SER A 129 11.95 9.15 -6.50
C SER A 129 12.46 8.64 -5.15
N CYS A 130 11.57 8.18 -4.27
CA CYS A 130 11.93 7.73 -2.92
C CYS A 130 12.33 6.24 -2.92
N ASP A 131 13.27 5.86 -2.06
CA ASP A 131 13.63 4.44 -1.82
C ASP A 131 12.86 3.82 -0.65
N HIS A 132 12.38 4.65 0.27
CA HIS A 132 11.74 4.24 1.52
C HIS A 132 10.54 5.13 1.83
N GLY A 133 9.54 4.57 2.50
CA GLY A 133 8.43 5.33 3.07
C GLY A 133 7.10 4.62 3.03
N VAL A 134 6.09 5.28 3.61
CA VAL A 134 4.71 4.79 3.65
C VAL A 134 3.97 5.30 2.42
N VAL A 135 3.55 4.39 1.56
CA VAL A 135 2.84 4.70 0.32
C VAL A 135 1.38 5.04 0.60
N ALA A 136 0.73 4.26 1.45
CA ALA A 136 -0.69 4.41 1.70
C ALA A 136 -1.10 3.98 3.11
N LYS A 137 -2.13 4.65 3.63
CA LYS A 137 -2.80 4.33 4.88
C LYS A 137 -4.04 3.51 4.58
N ILE A 138 -4.16 2.33 5.19
CA ILE A 138 -5.33 1.46 5.01
C ILE A 138 -6.57 2.16 5.56
N LYS A 139 -7.65 2.18 4.76
CA LYS A 139 -8.98 2.60 5.16
C LYS A 139 -9.84 1.39 5.53
N ARG A 140 -9.85 0.34 4.69
CA ARG A 140 -10.59 -0.90 4.93
C ARG A 140 -9.94 -2.10 4.26
N VAL A 141 -9.72 -3.17 5.01
CA VAL A 141 -9.24 -4.47 4.49
C VAL A 141 -10.44 -5.27 3.99
N ILE A 142 -10.28 -5.91 2.82
CA ILE A 142 -11.30 -6.75 2.17
C ILE A 142 -10.88 -8.22 2.21
N MET A 143 -9.62 -8.50 1.86
CA MET A 143 -9.08 -9.86 1.81
C MET A 143 -8.99 -10.48 3.21
N GLU A 144 -9.25 -11.78 3.29
CA GLU A 144 -9.16 -12.54 4.52
C GLU A 144 -7.70 -12.67 5.00
N ARG A 145 -7.53 -12.91 6.30
CA ARG A 145 -6.23 -13.18 6.90
C ARG A 145 -5.77 -14.58 6.52
N ASP A 146 -4.47 -14.76 6.34
CA ASP A 146 -3.84 -16.06 6.03
C ASP A 146 -4.21 -16.68 4.66
N THR A 147 -4.87 -15.94 3.76
CA THR A 147 -4.96 -16.32 2.33
C THR A 147 -3.58 -16.43 1.67
N TYR A 148 -2.63 -15.61 2.12
CA TYR A 148 -1.23 -15.65 1.71
C TYR A 148 -0.32 -16.03 2.89
N PRO A 149 0.79 -16.75 2.67
CA PRO A 149 1.68 -17.16 3.75
C PRO A 149 2.34 -15.96 4.45
N ARG A 150 2.55 -16.08 5.75
CA ARG A 150 3.25 -15.08 6.56
C ARG A 150 4.74 -15.08 6.21
N LYS A 151 5.20 -14.06 5.48
CA LYS A 151 6.62 -13.90 5.09
C LYS A 151 7.36 -12.81 5.86
N TRP A 152 6.72 -12.12 6.80
CA TRP A 152 7.41 -11.12 7.62
C TRP A 152 8.43 -11.82 8.56
N GLY A 153 9.63 -11.25 8.69
CA GLY A 153 10.67 -11.81 9.56
C GLY A 153 11.37 -13.08 9.07
N LEU A 154 11.19 -13.44 7.78
CA LEU A 154 11.93 -14.50 7.07
C LEU A 154 13.00 -13.94 6.09
N GLY A 155 13.28 -12.64 6.13
CA GLY A 155 14.30 -12.04 5.27
C GLY A 155 15.72 -12.56 5.60
N PRO A 156 16.69 -12.47 4.68
CA PRO A 156 18.04 -13.03 4.86
C PRO A 156 18.70 -12.59 6.17
N LYS A 157 18.62 -11.30 6.50
CA LYS A 157 19.13 -10.74 7.76
C LYS A 157 18.36 -11.20 8.99
N ALA A 158 17.03 -11.34 8.91
CA ALA A 158 16.21 -11.80 10.04
C ALA A 158 16.45 -13.28 10.34
N SER A 159 16.64 -14.10 9.30
CA SER A 159 17.00 -15.51 9.42
C SER A 159 18.42 -15.66 9.99
N MET A 160 19.40 -14.91 9.49
CA MET A 160 20.76 -14.86 10.05
C MET A 160 20.75 -14.47 11.53
N LYS A 161 19.98 -13.46 11.92
CA LYS A 161 19.80 -13.07 13.33
C LYS A 161 19.27 -14.23 14.18
N LYS A 162 18.24 -14.94 13.69
CA LYS A 162 17.68 -16.11 14.39
C LYS A 162 18.68 -17.26 14.51
N THR A 163 19.50 -17.49 13.47
CA THR A 163 20.56 -18.51 13.51
C THR A 163 21.65 -18.11 14.50
N MET A 164 22.12 -16.85 14.47
CA MET A 164 23.11 -16.33 15.42
C MET A 164 22.65 -16.37 16.88
N ILE A 165 21.34 -16.16 17.15
CA ILE A 165 20.76 -16.35 18.49
C ILE A 165 20.79 -17.84 18.90
N LYS A 166 20.53 -18.77 17.98
CA LYS A 166 20.62 -20.22 18.26
C LYS A 166 22.08 -20.65 18.49
N ASP A 167 23.01 -20.06 17.75
CA ASP A 167 24.44 -20.34 17.84
C ASP A 167 25.10 -19.66 19.06
N GLY A 168 24.35 -18.85 19.82
CA GLY A 168 24.84 -18.17 21.03
C GLY A 168 25.79 -16.99 20.76
N THR A 169 25.96 -16.58 19.51
CA THR A 169 26.78 -15.43 19.12
C THR A 169 26.07 -14.10 19.35
N LEU A 170 24.75 -14.14 19.54
CA LEU A 170 23.88 -13.03 19.96
C LEU A 170 23.09 -13.42 21.21
N ASP A 171 22.75 -12.43 22.04
CA ASP A 171 21.91 -12.62 23.23
C ASP A 171 20.48 -13.11 22.86
N LYS A 172 19.72 -13.62 23.84
CA LYS A 172 18.32 -14.06 23.70
C LYS A 172 17.41 -12.99 23.08
N TYR A 173 17.73 -11.71 23.28
CA TYR A 173 17.02 -10.56 22.72
C TYR A 173 17.62 -10.04 21.40
N GLY A 174 18.65 -10.69 20.89
CA GLY A 174 19.32 -10.34 19.63
C GLY A 174 20.16 -9.08 19.71
N LYS A 175 20.68 -8.74 20.90
CA LYS A 175 21.67 -7.68 21.11
C LYS A 175 23.09 -8.24 20.93
N PRO A 176 24.06 -7.40 20.51
CA PRO A 176 25.46 -7.81 20.44
C PRO A 176 25.99 -8.21 21.82
N ASN A 177 26.75 -9.29 21.85
CA ASN A 177 27.52 -9.77 23.01
C ASN A 177 29.01 -9.84 22.61
N GLU A 178 29.88 -10.24 23.54
CA GLU A 178 31.34 -10.33 23.33
C GLU A 178 31.72 -11.28 22.18
N ASN A 179 30.87 -12.25 21.84
CA ASN A 179 31.06 -13.22 20.76
C ASN A 179 30.47 -12.80 19.41
N THR A 180 29.97 -11.56 19.29
CA THR A 180 29.33 -11.11 18.04
C THR A 180 30.37 -10.70 17.00
N PRO A 181 30.31 -11.23 15.76
CA PRO A 181 31.23 -10.85 14.69
C PRO A 181 31.17 -9.35 14.37
N ALA A 182 32.34 -8.72 14.14
CA ALA A 182 32.44 -7.30 13.78
C ALA A 182 31.64 -6.96 12.50
N ASP A 183 31.55 -7.89 11.55
CA ASP A 183 30.76 -7.75 10.32
C ASP A 183 29.25 -7.55 10.59
N TRP A 184 28.73 -8.15 11.67
CA TRP A 184 27.33 -7.99 12.05
C TRP A 184 27.06 -6.59 12.63
N LEU A 185 28.00 -6.04 13.40
CA LEU A 185 27.90 -4.70 14.00
C LEU A 185 27.86 -3.60 12.94
N HIS A 186 28.67 -3.72 11.88
CA HIS A 186 28.69 -2.72 10.80
C HIS A 186 27.50 -2.82 9.84
N SER A 187 26.93 -4.02 9.66
CA SER A 187 25.90 -4.27 8.65
C SER A 187 24.46 -4.23 9.19
N TYR A 188 24.27 -4.37 10.51
CA TYR A 188 22.95 -4.42 11.11
C TYR A 188 22.50 -3.05 11.63
N VAL A 189 21.50 -2.45 10.97
CA VAL A 189 20.83 -1.23 11.42
C VAL A 189 19.52 -1.61 12.11
N ASP A 190 19.37 -1.27 13.39
CA ASP A 190 18.14 -1.48 14.13
C ASP A 190 17.19 -0.28 13.96
N TYR A 191 16.19 -0.42 13.09
CA TYR A 191 15.19 0.63 12.83
C TYR A 191 14.17 0.81 13.96
N ASN A 192 14.16 -0.06 14.99
CA ASN A 192 13.30 0.06 16.16
C ASN A 192 14.00 0.75 17.36
N ALA A 193 15.32 0.89 17.31
CA ALA A 193 16.04 1.68 18.29
C ALA A 193 15.65 3.15 18.07
N LYS A 194 14.81 3.70 18.96
CA LYS A 194 14.65 5.15 19.04
C LYS A 194 16.06 5.72 19.23
N ASN A 195 16.52 6.56 18.29
CA ASN A 195 17.79 7.29 18.41
C ASN A 195 17.75 8.13 19.69
N GLY A 196 18.18 7.53 20.79
CA GLY A 196 18.53 8.19 22.03
C GLY A 196 20.01 8.44 22.03
N LYS A 197 20.44 9.47 21.30
CA LYS A 197 21.63 10.30 21.55
C LYS A 197 21.76 11.30 20.40
N GLN A 198 21.60 12.58 20.75
CA GLN A 198 22.06 13.70 19.93
C GLN A 198 23.57 13.56 19.77
N ASP A 199 24.03 13.51 18.52
CA ASP A 199 25.43 13.63 18.16
C ASP A 199 25.98 14.97 18.66
N SER A 200 26.83 14.93 19.68
CA SER A 200 27.81 15.96 19.97
C SER A 200 29.20 15.42 19.65
N ASP A 201 29.92 16.15 18.81
CA ASP A 201 31.35 16.03 18.51
C ASP A 201 31.83 14.79 17.76
N GLN A 202 32.02 14.95 16.44
CA GLN A 202 33.35 15.24 15.87
C GLN A 202 33.25 15.46 14.35
N ARG A 203 33.35 16.72 13.93
CA ARG A 203 33.65 17.08 12.54
C ARG A 203 35.11 16.71 12.26
N GLY A 204 35.33 15.58 11.60
CA GLY A 204 36.61 15.24 10.99
C GLY A 204 36.87 16.14 9.78
N GLN A 205 38.00 16.84 9.80
CA GLN A 205 38.55 17.63 8.69
C GLN A 205 38.78 16.77 7.44
N PRO A 206 38.56 17.28 6.21
CA PRO A 206 39.06 16.63 5.01
C PRO A 206 40.53 17.00 4.77
N ALA A 207 41.30 15.99 4.36
CA ALA A 207 42.71 16.08 3.99
C ALA A 207 42.94 16.95 2.74
N GLY A 208 44.14 17.49 2.64
CA GLY A 208 44.49 18.65 1.83
C GLY A 208 44.56 18.46 0.32
N VAL A 209 44.33 19.58 -0.37
CA VAL A 209 44.78 19.83 -1.74
C VAL A 209 45.75 21.01 -1.69
N LYS A 210 46.98 20.77 -2.17
CA LYS A 210 48.04 21.77 -2.34
C LYS A 210 47.63 22.81 -3.39
N VAL A 211 47.79 24.10 -3.08
CA VAL A 211 47.96 25.16 -4.08
C VAL A 211 49.07 26.11 -3.59
N GLU A 212 50.01 26.41 -4.48
CA GLU A 212 51.23 27.19 -4.28
C GLU A 212 50.97 28.69 -3.97
N PRO A 213 51.90 29.40 -3.30
CA PRO A 213 51.78 30.83 -3.05
C PRO A 213 52.30 31.66 -4.25
N GLY A 214 51.37 32.29 -4.98
CA GLY A 214 51.66 33.32 -5.99
C GLY A 214 51.62 34.73 -5.39
N ALA A 215 52.63 35.53 -5.71
CA ALA A 215 52.91 36.85 -5.15
C ALA A 215 52.03 38.01 -5.67
N SER A 216 51.96 39.05 -4.83
CA SER A 216 51.84 40.49 -5.14
C SER A 216 50.55 41.04 -5.77
N SER A 217 49.88 41.94 -5.02
CA SER A 217 49.69 43.32 -5.49
C SER A 217 49.63 44.30 -4.32
N LYS A 218 50.34 45.41 -4.49
CA LYS A 218 50.48 46.55 -3.58
C LYS A 218 49.49 47.65 -4.00
N LYS A 219 49.07 48.45 -3.01
CA LYS A 219 48.59 49.85 -3.03
C LYS A 219 47.10 50.15 -3.36
N ALA A 220 46.41 50.74 -2.38
CA ALA A 220 46.05 52.17 -2.28
C ALA A 220 45.40 52.41 -0.89
N GLN A 221 46.06 53.05 0.09
CA GLN A 221 46.04 54.50 0.40
C GLN A 221 44.65 55.16 0.42
N ALA A 222 44.13 55.42 1.63
CA ALA A 222 43.42 56.64 2.01
C ALA A 222 43.40 56.74 3.56
N GLU A 223 43.86 57.89 4.06
CA GLU A 223 44.02 58.40 5.45
C GLU A 223 45.01 57.73 6.40
#